data_AF-A8Y4L3-F1
#
_entry.id   AF-A8Y4L3-F1
#
_cell.length_a   1.000
_cell.length_b   1.000
_cell.length_c   1.000
_cell.angle_alpha   90.00
_cell.angle_beta   90.00
_cell.angle_gamma   90.00
#
_symmetry.space_group_name_H-M   'P 1'
#
loop_
_entity.id
_entity.type
_entity.pdbx_description
1 polymer ?
#
loop_
_entity_poly.entity_id
_entity_poly.type
_entity_poly.pdbx_seq_one_letter_code
_entity_poly.pdbx_strand_id
1 'polypeptide(L)'
;MSDISDIEEDQTAPIAPPGLPGQFDPKRHAREQHNALERRRRDNIKDMYTSLREVVPDTNGERVQASRAVILKRAIETIEKGQSDSAALSIELAAQEAKNQHLKEEGHSSRSENAKRILLILSVCFTF
;
A
#
# COMPACT_ATOMS: atom_id res chain seq x y z
N MET A 1 29.51 -26.58 23.29
CA MET A 1 30.74 -26.14 23.99
C MET A 1 31.62 -25.48 22.94
N SER A 2 31.60 -24.16 22.90
CA SER A 2 32.50 -23.34 22.09
C SER A 2 32.99 -22.24 23.02
N ASP A 3 34.19 -22.50 23.53
CA ASP A 3 34.96 -21.69 24.47
C ASP A 3 36.24 -21.33 23.73
N ILE A 4 36.44 -20.03 23.48
CA ILE A 4 37.59 -19.34 22.89
C ILE A 4 37.07 -17.96 22.47
N SER A 5 37.57 -16.82 22.92
CA SER A 5 38.75 -16.51 23.73
C SER A 5 38.69 -15.01 24.10
N ASP A 6 39.03 -14.73 25.35
CA ASP A 6 39.74 -13.54 25.85
C ASP A 6 39.10 -12.15 25.70
N ILE A 7 38.49 -11.78 26.83
CA ILE A 7 38.57 -10.45 27.42
C ILE A 7 40.05 -10.00 27.48
N GLU A 8 40.37 -8.94 26.76
CA GLU A 8 41.41 -7.99 27.17
C GLU A 8 40.77 -6.58 27.19
N GLU A 9 40.18 -6.25 28.34
CA GLU A 9 39.92 -4.89 28.77
C GLU A 9 41.14 -4.44 29.59
N ASP A 10 42.14 -3.84 28.94
CA ASP A 10 42.99 -2.80 29.55
C ASP A 10 43.83 -2.10 28.47
N GLN A 11 43.32 -0.97 27.97
CA GLN A 11 44.20 0.13 27.57
C GLN A 11 43.57 1.40 28.11
N THR A 12 44.00 1.77 29.33
CA THR A 12 44.15 3.17 29.72
C THR A 12 44.72 3.95 28.53
N ALA A 13 43.85 4.59 27.75
CA ALA A 13 44.28 5.41 26.63
C ALA A 13 45.21 6.49 27.20
N PRO A 14 46.46 6.61 26.72
CA PRO A 14 47.28 7.74 27.09
C PRO A 14 46.51 8.98 26.64
N ILE A 15 46.33 9.95 27.54
CA ILE A 15 45.68 11.22 27.25
C ILE A 15 46.47 11.85 26.09
N ALA A 16 45.97 11.65 24.87
CA ALA A 16 46.61 12.13 23.68
C ALA A 16 46.64 13.66 23.76
N PRO A 17 47.81 14.30 23.54
CA PRO A 17 47.87 15.75 23.49
C PRO A 17 46.89 16.26 22.43
N PRO A 18 46.29 17.46 22.60
CA PRO A 18 45.38 18.02 21.60
C PRO A 18 46.07 18.02 20.25
N GLY A 19 45.55 17.19 19.34
CA GLY A 19 46.20 16.87 18.08
C GLY A 19 46.51 18.13 17.28
N LEU A 20 47.74 18.22 16.78
CA LEU A 20 48.18 19.27 15.87
C LEU A 20 47.24 19.35 14.66
N PRO A 21 46.89 20.56 14.19
CA PRO A 21 46.01 20.74 13.05
C PRO A 21 46.71 20.22 11.79
N GLY A 22 46.29 19.06 11.28
CA GLY A 22 46.74 18.54 9.98
C GLY A 22 47.14 17.07 9.91
N GLN A 23 47.12 16.31 11.01
CA GLN A 23 47.40 14.86 10.92
C GLN A 23 46.18 14.13 10.32
N PHE A 24 46.29 13.71 9.06
CA PHE A 24 45.31 12.84 8.41
C PHE A 24 45.28 11.50 9.15
N ASP A 25 44.20 11.25 9.89
CA ASP A 25 43.92 9.98 10.54
C ASP A 25 42.93 9.21 9.65
N PRO A 26 43.40 8.19 8.90
CA PRO A 26 42.54 7.44 7.98
C PRO A 26 41.35 6.79 8.68
N LYS A 27 41.49 6.43 9.96
CA LYS A 27 40.39 5.83 10.75
C LYS A 27 39.32 6.87 11.08
N ARG A 28 39.70 8.12 11.37
CA ARG A 28 38.74 9.23 11.58
C ARG A 28 38.00 9.54 10.28
N HIS A 29 38.72 9.65 9.17
CA HIS A 29 38.12 9.92 7.87
C HIS A 29 37.12 8.83 7.45
N ALA A 30 37.44 7.55 7.69
CA ALA A 30 36.51 6.44 7.42
C ALA A 30 35.23 6.53 8.28
N ARG A 31 35.35 6.89 9.56
CA ARG A 31 34.19 7.10 10.45
C ARG A 31 33.35 8.29 9.99
N GLU A 32 33.99 9.38 9.56
CA GLU A 32 33.32 10.57 9.05
C GLU A 32 32.53 10.29 7.78
N GLN A 33 33.12 9.57 6.82
CA GLN A 33 32.45 9.11 5.61
C GLN A 33 31.25 8.21 5.92
N HIS A 34 31.42 7.24 6.82
CA HIS A 34 30.33 6.38 7.27
C HIS A 34 29.19 7.18 7.91
N ASN A 35 29.52 8.14 8.78
CA ASN A 35 28.53 9.01 9.41
C ASN A 35 27.79 9.91 8.41
N ALA A 36 28.48 10.40 7.37
CA ALA A 36 27.87 11.17 6.31
C ALA A 36 26.88 10.32 5.49
N LEU A 37 27.27 9.09 5.15
CA LEU A 37 26.41 8.15 4.44
C LEU A 37 25.15 7.83 5.24
N GLU A 38 25.29 7.55 6.54
CA GLU A 38 24.15 7.23 7.39
C GLU A 38 23.19 8.41 7.57
N ARG A 39 23.69 9.66 7.60
CA ARG A 39 22.83 10.86 7.58
C ARG A 39 21.98 10.89 6.31
N ARG A 40 22.61 10.71 5.14
CA ARG A 40 21.90 10.67 3.85
C ARG A 40 20.86 9.54 3.82
N ARG A 41 21.18 8.36 4.36
CA ARG A 41 20.23 7.24 4.47
C ARG A 41 19.03 7.61 5.34
N ARG A 42 19.26 8.23 6.50
CA ARG A 42 18.19 8.66 7.40
C ARG A 42 17.30 9.74 6.79
N ASP A 43 17.88 10.69 6.05
CA ASP A 43 17.14 11.74 5.36
C ASP A 43 16.24 11.13 4.27
N ASN A 44 16.78 10.22 3.45
CA ASN A 44 15.99 9.51 2.45
C ASN A 44 14.81 8.73 3.07
N ILE A 45 15.02 8.05 4.20
CA ILE A 45 13.94 7.37 4.93
C ILE A 45 12.90 8.36 5.42
N LYS A 46 13.32 9.51 5.95
CA LYS A 46 12.42 10.55 6.43
C LYS A 46 11.54 11.09 5.29
N ASP A 47 12.11 11.28 4.11
CA ASP A 47 11.38 11.72 2.93
C ASP A 47 10.36 10.66 2.51
N MET A 48 10.73 9.38 2.47
CA MET A 48 9.79 8.28 2.19
C MET A 48 8.61 8.25 3.15
N TYR A 49 8.83 8.47 4.46
CA TYR A 49 7.73 8.56 5.43
C TYR A 49 6.83 9.78 5.21
N THR A 50 7.39 10.89 4.72
CA THR A 50 6.64 12.10 4.40
C THR A 50 5.74 11.85 3.19
N SER A 51 6.27 11.29 2.11
CA SER A 51 5.48 10.91 0.93
C SER A 51 4.42 9.85 1.25
N LEU A 52 4.75 8.86 2.09
CA LEU A 52 3.77 7.84 2.50
C LEU A 52 2.61 8.46 3.30
N ARG A 53 2.89 9.45 4.15
CA ARG A 53 1.84 10.13 4.92
C ARG A 53 0.85 10.85 4.01
N GLU A 54 1.32 11.49 2.94
CA GLU A 54 0.46 12.24 2.01
C GLU A 54 -0.56 11.36 1.28
N VAL A 55 -0.23 10.10 1.04
CA VAL A 55 -1.11 9.14 0.33
C VAL A 55 -1.97 8.30 1.29
N VAL A 56 -1.65 8.25 2.57
CA VAL A 56 -2.41 7.47 3.56
C VAL A 56 -3.53 8.34 4.17
N PRO A 57 -4.81 8.02 3.93
CA PRO A 57 -5.94 8.78 4.46
C PRO A 57 -5.97 8.81 6.00
N ASP A 58 -6.63 9.82 6.58
CA ASP A 58 -6.78 10.05 8.03
C ASP A 58 -5.51 10.39 8.85
N THR A 59 -4.36 10.58 8.21
CA THR A 59 -3.16 11.12 8.87
C THR A 59 -3.09 12.67 8.90
N ASN A 60 -4.16 13.31 8.43
CA ASN A 60 -4.30 14.77 8.25
C ASN A 60 -5.21 15.45 9.31
N GLY A 61 -5.77 14.69 10.26
CA GLY A 61 -6.51 15.24 11.40
C GLY A 61 -5.61 15.96 12.41
N GLU A 62 -6.18 16.88 13.19
CA GLU A 62 -5.65 18.01 13.98
C GLU A 62 -4.48 17.76 14.98
N ARG A 63 -3.81 16.61 14.97
CA ARG A 63 -2.58 16.41 15.75
C ARG A 63 -1.41 16.11 14.83
N VAL A 64 -0.79 17.21 14.41
CA VAL A 64 0.67 17.43 14.29
C VAL A 64 1.49 16.14 14.41
N GLN A 65 2.01 15.66 13.28
CA GLN A 65 2.94 14.54 13.12
C GLN A 65 2.42 13.17 13.64
N ALA A 66 1.68 12.46 12.78
CA ALA A 66 1.50 11.02 12.94
C ALA A 66 2.88 10.34 13.10
N SER A 67 3.04 9.55 14.17
CA SER A 67 4.30 8.84 14.41
C SER A 67 4.59 7.83 13.29
N ARG A 68 5.86 7.47 13.08
CA ARG A 68 6.25 6.47 12.05
C ARG A 68 5.46 5.17 12.19
N ALA A 69 5.25 4.70 13.43
CA ALA A 69 4.47 3.51 13.71
C ALA A 69 3.01 3.65 13.28
N VAL A 70 2.40 4.82 13.52
CA VAL A 70 1.02 5.11 13.10
C VAL A 70 0.94 5.16 11.56
N ILE A 71 1.90 5.81 10.88
CA ILE A 71 1.92 5.86 9.41
C ILE A 71 1.96 4.44 8.82
N LEU A 72 2.84 3.58 9.33
CA LEU A 72 2.90 2.18 8.86
C LEU A 72 1.61 1.42 9.12
N LYS A 73 1.05 1.54 10.34
CA LYS A 73 -0.19 0.86 10.70
C LYS A 73 -1.35 1.27 9.79
N ARG A 74 -1.52 2.57 9.56
CA ARG A 74 -2.58 3.09 8.68
C ARG A 74 -2.36 2.72 7.21
N ALA A 75 -1.11 2.67 6.76
CA ALA A 75 -0.79 2.20 5.41
C ALA A 75 -1.24 0.75 5.20
N ILE A 76 -0.94 -0.13 6.16
CA ILE A 76 -1.37 -1.54 6.13
C ILE A 76 -2.91 -1.62 6.09
N GLU A 77 -3.58 -0.95 7.02
CA GLU A 77 -5.05 -0.93 7.09
C GLU A 77 -5.68 -0.40 5.78
N THR A 78 -5.08 0.60 5.15
CA THR A 78 -5.57 1.16 3.88
C THR A 78 -5.45 0.14 2.74
N ILE A 79 -4.34 -0.59 2.67
CA ILE A 79 -4.13 -1.63 1.66
C ILE A 79 -5.12 -2.78 1.86
N GLU A 80 -5.25 -3.28 3.08
CA GLU A 80 -6.17 -4.38 3.43
C GLU A 80 -7.63 -4.00 3.13
N LYS A 81 -8.02 -2.77 3.47
CA LYS A 81 -9.33 -2.24 3.14
C LYS A 81 -9.53 -2.17 1.63
N GLY A 82 -8.57 -1.61 0.89
CA GLY A 82 -8.65 -1.51 -0.57
C GLY A 82 -8.77 -2.87 -1.26
N GLN A 83 -8.07 -3.90 -0.76
CA GLN A 83 -8.19 -5.27 -1.25
C GLN A 83 -9.58 -5.86 -0.97
N SER A 84 -10.11 -5.66 0.24
CA SER A 84 -11.44 -6.12 0.65
C SER A 84 -12.53 -5.44 -0.18
N ASP A 85 -12.44 -4.12 -0.35
CA ASP A 85 -13.37 -3.32 -1.14
C ASP A 85 -13.33 -3.76 -2.62
N SER A 86 -12.14 -3.98 -3.19
CA SER A 86 -11.99 -4.49 -4.56
C SER A 86 -12.63 -5.87 -4.74
N ALA A 87 -12.48 -6.77 -3.77
CA ALA A 87 -13.11 -8.10 -3.82
C ALA A 87 -14.64 -8.00 -3.73
N ALA A 88 -15.15 -7.17 -2.82
CA ALA A 88 -16.59 -6.92 -2.68
C ALA A 88 -17.20 -6.32 -3.96
N LEU A 89 -16.52 -5.33 -4.55
CA LEU A 89 -16.94 -4.71 -5.82
C LEU A 89 -16.93 -5.73 -6.97
N SER A 90 -15.94 -6.62 -7.02
CA SER A 90 -15.89 -7.69 -8.02
C SER A 90 -17.07 -8.65 -7.89
N ILE A 91 -17.48 -8.99 -6.67
CA ILE A 91 -18.65 -9.84 -6.40
C ILE A 91 -19.94 -9.13 -6.81
N GLU A 92 -20.09 -7.86 -6.44
CA GLU A 92 -21.28 -7.08 -6.77
C GLU A 92 -21.41 -6.90 -8.29
N LEU A 93 -20.32 -6.64 -9.01
CA LEU A 93 -20.34 -6.59 -10.48
C LEU A 93 -20.85 -7.90 -11.09
N ALA A 94 -20.34 -9.05 -10.65
CA ALA A 94 -20.79 -10.35 -11.14
C ALA A 94 -22.29 -10.59 -10.85
N ALA A 95 -22.75 -10.19 -9.66
CA ALA A 95 -24.16 -10.29 -9.30
C ALA A 95 -25.06 -9.39 -10.16
N GLN A 96 -24.61 -8.17 -10.45
CA GLN A 96 -25.33 -7.24 -11.33
C GLN A 96 -25.34 -7.72 -12.77
N GLU A 97 -24.25 -8.30 -13.27
CA GLU A 97 -24.21 -8.91 -14.60
C GLU A 97 -25.20 -10.07 -14.73
N ALA A 98 -25.28 -10.95 -13.72
CA ALA A 98 -26.25 -12.05 -13.71
C ALA A 98 -27.70 -11.55 -13.69
N LYS A 99 -28.01 -10.54 -12.88
CA LYS A 99 -29.35 -9.88 -12.88
C LYS A 99 -29.68 -9.27 -14.24
N ASN A 100 -28.71 -8.59 -14.85
CA ASN A 100 -28.89 -7.99 -16.16
C ASN A 100 -29.10 -9.04 -17.27
N GLN A 101 -28.44 -10.20 -17.17
CA GLN A 101 -28.68 -11.33 -18.08
C GLN A 101 -30.11 -11.86 -17.93
N HIS A 102 -30.57 -12.10 -16.71
CA HIS A 102 -31.93 -12.56 -16.43
C HIS A 102 -33.00 -11.61 -16.99
N LEU A 103 -32.87 -10.31 -16.71
CA LEU A 103 -33.82 -9.30 -17.20
C LEU A 103 -33.87 -9.23 -18.73
N LYS A 104 -32.73 -9.45 -19.41
CA LYS A 104 -32.69 -9.51 -20.88
C LYS A 104 -33.44 -10.72 -21.43
N GLU A 105 -33.28 -11.88 -20.79
CA GLU A 105 -33.98 -13.12 -21.17
C GLU A 105 -35.50 -12.99 -20.96
N GLU A 106 -35.94 -12.44 -19.82
CA GLU A 106 -37.35 -12.17 -19.55
C GLU A 106 -37.95 -11.21 -20.58
N GLY A 107 -37.23 -10.13 -20.92
CA GLY A 107 -37.64 -9.18 -21.94
C GLY A 107 -37.76 -9.83 -23.33
N HIS A 108 -36.83 -10.71 -23.70
CA HIS A 108 -36.88 -11.47 -24.95
C HIS A 108 -38.07 -12.43 -24.98
N SER A 109 -38.31 -13.17 -23.89
CA SER A 109 -39.43 -14.10 -23.77
C SER A 109 -40.77 -13.38 -23.89
N SER A 110 -40.97 -12.31 -23.12
CA SER A 110 -42.20 -11.52 -23.15
C SER A 110 -42.47 -10.91 -24.54
N ARG A 111 -41.43 -10.38 -25.22
CA ARG A 111 -41.56 -9.89 -26.60
C ARG A 111 -41.96 -11.00 -27.58
N SER A 112 -41.39 -12.20 -27.44
CA SER A 112 -41.74 -13.36 -28.26
C SER A 112 -43.20 -13.79 -28.06
N GLU A 113 -43.65 -13.89 -26.81
CA GLU A 113 -45.04 -14.22 -26.47
C GLU A 113 -46.03 -13.19 -27.02
N ASN A 114 -45.73 -11.90 -26.87
CA ASN A 114 -46.55 -10.84 -27.41
C ASN A 114 -46.63 -10.90 -28.95
N ALA A 115 -45.51 -11.17 -29.63
CA ALA A 115 -45.50 -11.35 -31.08
C ALA A 115 -46.35 -12.54 -31.53
N LYS A 116 -46.27 -13.69 -30.82
CA LYS A 116 -47.11 -14.87 -31.08
C LYS A 116 -48.59 -14.55 -30.92
N ARG A 117 -48.97 -13.81 -29.86
CA ARG A 117 -50.36 -13.38 -29.62
C ARG A 117 -50.87 -12.47 -30.74
N ILE A 118 -50.08 -11.50 -31.17
CA ILE A 118 -50.45 -10.60 -32.29
C ILE A 118 -50.64 -11.41 -33.57
N LEU A 119 -49.73 -12.32 -33.88
CA LEU A 119 -49.83 -13.15 -35.08
C LEU A 119 -51.06 -14.06 -35.06
N LEU A 120 -51.40 -14.62 -33.90
CA LEU A 120 -52.60 -15.42 -33.72
C LEU A 120 -53.88 -14.59 -33.96
N ILE A 121 -53.94 -13.38 -33.40
CA ILE A 121 -55.08 -12.46 -33.61
C ILE A 121 -55.21 -12.10 -35.09
N LEU A 122 -54.11 -11.72 -35.75
CA LEU A 122 -54.11 -11.38 -37.17
C LEU A 122 -54.57 -12.56 -38.03
N SER A 123 -54.11 -13.78 -37.73
CA SER A 123 -54.54 -15.00 -38.42
C SER A 123 -56.05 -15.20 -38.29
N VAL A 124 -56.60 -15.12 -37.08
CA VAL A 124 -58.04 -15.28 -36.84
C VAL A 124 -58.85 -14.18 -37.54
N CYS A 125 -58.38 -12.93 -37.53
CA CYS A 125 -59.08 -11.80 -38.17
C CYS A 125 -59.03 -11.80 -39.71
N PHE A 126 -58.02 -12.43 -40.32
CA PHE A 126 -57.89 -12.52 -41.79
C PHE A 126 -58.45 -13.81 -42.40
N THR A 127 -58.96 -14.74 -41.58
CA THR A 127 -59.56 -16.01 -42.05
C THR A 127 -61.06 -15.88 -42.38
N PHE A 128 -61.57 -14.66 -42.58
CA PHE A 128 -62.96 -14.37 -42.97
C PHE A 128 -62.97 -13.33 -44.10
#